data_AF-A0A101V9Y3-F1
#
_entry.id   AF-A0A101V9Y3-F1
#
_cell.length_a   1.000
_cell.length_b   1.000
_cell.length_c   1.000
_cell.angle_alpha   90.00
_cell.angle_beta   90.00
_cell.angle_gamma   90.00
#
_symmetry.space_group_name_H-M   'P 1'
#
loop_
_entity.id
_entity.type
_entity.pdbx_description
1 polymer ?
#
loop_
_entity_poly.entity_id
_entity_poly.type
_entity_poly.pdbx_seq_one_letter_code
_entity_poly.pdbx_strand_id
1 'polypeptide(L)'
;MAKRTILVVAIFMLILFAVGCNANKQEEKEPKMGKIDYEIVITDAIPKELEQWYEENYQVEGLHQHEIGENRYLLLSAGEKPTGGYSIENLELLGYENEIELKAELNQPSGDSIVTQVLTYPHILVKIERDNRQLRYGGITETINHQASEILQDSGTYIGQIDNNSIEVRISGVQPDDFAIKVFRISEEAREEFSTFSDGDEVLISYYLDENQQPIMTSIKSISN
;
A
#
# COMPACT_ATOMS: atom_id res chain seq x y z
N MET A 1 -39.83 -10.19 62.14
CA MET A 1 -40.05 -9.14 61.12
C MET A 1 -38.75 -8.63 60.50
N ALA A 2 -37.68 -8.39 61.27
CA ALA A 2 -36.40 -7.87 60.77
C ALA A 2 -35.68 -8.71 59.67
N LYS A 3 -35.79 -10.05 59.68
CA LYS A 3 -35.12 -10.90 58.68
C LYS A 3 -35.77 -10.84 57.28
N ARG A 4 -37.07 -10.54 57.20
CA ARG A 4 -37.80 -10.37 55.93
C ARG A 4 -37.55 -9.00 55.31
N THR A 5 -37.41 -7.96 56.11
CA THR A 5 -37.04 -6.62 55.65
C THR A 5 -35.58 -6.54 55.18
N ILE A 6 -34.65 -7.23 55.84
CA ILE A 6 -33.24 -7.30 55.39
C ILE A 6 -33.13 -8.00 54.02
N LEU A 7 -33.90 -9.07 53.78
CA LEU A 7 -33.90 -9.78 52.49
C LEU A 7 -34.45 -8.90 51.35
N VAL A 8 -35.50 -8.12 51.60
CA VAL A 8 -36.12 -7.24 50.60
C VAL A 8 -35.22 -6.05 50.25
N VAL A 9 -34.52 -5.48 51.25
CA VAL A 9 -33.56 -4.39 51.02
C VAL A 9 -32.33 -4.87 50.25
N ALA A 10 -31.83 -6.08 50.54
CA ALA A 10 -30.70 -6.66 49.81
C ALA A 10 -31.02 -6.96 48.33
N ILE A 11 -32.25 -7.42 48.04
CA ILE A 11 -32.72 -7.66 46.66
C ILE A 11 -32.92 -6.35 45.90
N PHE A 12 -33.42 -5.30 46.56
CA PHE A 12 -33.59 -3.97 45.94
C PHE A 12 -32.25 -3.27 45.67
N MET A 13 -31.23 -3.50 46.51
CA MET A 13 -29.86 -2.99 46.32
C MET A 13 -29.09 -3.74 45.22
N LEU A 14 -29.43 -5.01 44.96
CA LEU A 14 -28.83 -5.80 43.87
C LEU A 14 -29.35 -5.37 42.48
N ILE A 15 -30.59 -4.87 42.40
CA ILE A 15 -31.21 -4.40 41.15
C ILE A 15 -30.64 -3.03 40.71
N LEU A 16 -30.07 -2.25 41.63
CA LEU A 16 -29.42 -0.95 41.36
C LEU A 16 -28.04 -1.06 40.69
N PHE A 17 -27.42 -2.26 40.64
CA PHE A 17 -26.13 -2.49 39.97
C PHE A 17 -26.25 -2.99 38.52
N ALA A 18 -27.47 -3.16 37.99
CA ALA A 18 -27.69 -3.74 36.66
C ALA A 18 -27.91 -2.72 35.52
N VAL A 19 -27.74 -1.41 35.76
CA VAL A 19 -27.93 -0.37 34.73
C VAL A 19 -26.61 0.36 34.48
N GLY A 20 -25.78 -0.24 33.63
CA GLY A 20 -24.49 0.34 33.26
C GLY A 20 -23.77 -0.34 32.11
N CYS A 21 -24.46 -1.07 31.24
CA CYS A 21 -23.91 -1.41 29.92
C CYS A 21 -24.05 -0.19 29.02
N ASN A 22 -23.10 0.75 29.13
CA ASN A 22 -22.93 1.78 28.10
C ASN A 22 -22.11 1.16 26.97
N ALA A 23 -22.77 0.32 26.16
CA ALA A 23 -22.26 0.01 24.84
C ALA A 23 -22.43 1.29 24.02
N ASN A 24 -21.42 2.16 24.07
CA ASN A 24 -21.24 3.23 23.10
C ASN A 24 -21.08 2.55 21.74
N LYS A 25 -22.21 2.25 21.08
CA LYS A 25 -22.24 2.10 19.64
C LYS A 25 -21.84 3.47 19.10
N GLN A 26 -20.60 3.60 18.65
CA GLN A 26 -20.22 4.73 17.82
C GLN A 26 -21.20 4.72 16.64
N GLU A 27 -22.10 5.70 16.61
CA GLU A 27 -22.86 5.99 15.41
C GLU A 27 -21.83 6.37 14.34
N GLU A 28 -21.64 5.46 13.39
CA GLU A 28 -20.81 5.69 12.22
C GLU A 28 -21.46 6.87 11.47
N LYS A 29 -20.81 8.04 11.53
CA LYS A 29 -21.35 9.23 10.86
C LYS A 29 -21.31 8.97 9.37
N GLU A 30 -22.49 8.99 8.74
CA GLU A 30 -22.61 8.95 7.28
C GLU A 30 -22.04 10.24 6.65
N PRO A 31 -21.28 10.16 5.55
CA PRO A 31 -20.70 11.32 4.88
C PRO A 31 -21.78 12.17 4.24
N LYS A 32 -22.18 13.26 4.91
CA LYS A 32 -23.29 14.12 4.48
C LYS A 32 -22.99 14.93 3.21
N MET A 33 -21.72 15.16 2.89
CA MET A 33 -21.30 16.00 1.75
C MET A 33 -20.59 15.21 0.65
N GLY A 34 -20.61 13.87 0.70
CA GLY A 34 -20.12 12.99 -0.38
C GLY A 34 -18.60 12.85 -0.46
N LYS A 35 -18.13 12.29 -1.59
CA LYS A 35 -16.69 12.13 -1.89
C LYS A 35 -16.11 13.46 -2.40
N ILE A 36 -14.85 13.73 -2.07
CA ILE A 36 -14.10 14.90 -2.51
C ILE A 36 -13.08 14.45 -3.56
N ASP A 37 -13.09 15.13 -4.71
CA ASP A 37 -12.13 14.87 -5.78
C ASP A 37 -10.73 15.37 -5.41
N TYR A 38 -9.72 14.65 -5.88
CA TYR A 38 -8.32 14.96 -5.65
C TYR A 38 -7.46 14.61 -6.86
N GLU A 39 -6.27 15.20 -6.91
CA GLU A 39 -5.23 14.90 -7.90
C GLU A 39 -4.00 14.35 -7.18
N ILE A 40 -3.46 13.22 -7.63
CA ILE A 40 -2.20 12.70 -7.11
C ILE A 40 -1.05 13.56 -7.65
N VAL A 41 -0.19 14.03 -6.76
CA VAL A 41 1.01 14.79 -7.10
C VAL A 41 2.20 13.84 -7.06
N ILE A 42 2.73 13.52 -8.23
CA ILE A 42 3.96 12.72 -8.35
C ILE A 42 5.18 13.54 -7.90
N THR A 43 6.24 12.87 -7.44
CA THR A 43 7.43 13.50 -6.86
C THR A 43 8.05 14.58 -7.75
N ASP A 44 8.18 14.32 -9.05
CA ASP A 44 8.75 15.27 -10.02
C ASP A 44 7.84 16.48 -10.30
N ALA A 45 6.57 16.41 -9.89
CA ALA A 45 5.57 17.47 -10.05
C ALA A 45 5.32 18.23 -8.75
N ILE A 46 6.07 17.95 -7.67
CA ILE A 46 5.95 18.67 -6.41
C ILE A 46 6.35 20.15 -6.65
N PRO A 47 5.47 21.11 -6.33
CA PRO A 47 5.81 22.52 -6.38
C PRO A 47 7.05 22.82 -5.54
N LYS A 48 7.96 23.63 -6.05
CA LYS A 48 9.21 24.01 -5.36
C LYS A 48 8.99 24.55 -3.94
N GLU A 49 7.87 25.22 -3.72
CA GLU A 49 7.47 25.78 -2.42
C GLU A 49 7.13 24.69 -1.38
N LEU A 50 6.79 23.47 -1.82
CA LEU A 50 6.49 22.32 -0.96
C LEU A 50 7.66 21.37 -0.74
N GLU A 51 8.73 21.45 -1.53
CA GLU A 51 9.85 20.49 -1.47
C GLU A 51 10.34 20.29 -0.03
N GLN A 52 10.64 21.38 0.69
CA GLN A 52 11.12 21.29 2.06
C GLN A 52 10.08 20.63 3.00
N TRP A 53 8.82 21.06 2.90
CA TRP A 53 7.76 20.49 3.74
C TRP A 53 7.54 19.00 3.44
N TYR A 54 7.63 18.59 2.17
CA TYR A 54 7.51 17.19 1.78
C TYR A 54 8.67 16.35 2.36
N GLU A 55 9.92 16.79 2.18
CA GLU A 55 11.11 16.10 2.68
C GLU A 55 11.09 15.93 4.21
N GLU A 56 10.55 16.92 4.94
CA GLU A 56 10.41 16.86 6.40
C GLU A 56 9.35 15.86 6.87
N ASN A 57 8.39 15.45 6.02
CA ASN A 57 7.18 14.75 6.45
C ASN A 57 6.92 13.39 5.76
N TYR A 58 7.50 13.09 4.59
CA TYR A 58 7.18 11.84 3.86
C TYR A 58 7.60 10.56 4.61
N GLN A 59 8.61 10.66 5.48
CA GLN A 59 9.04 9.56 6.35
C GLN A 59 8.30 9.50 7.68
N VAL A 60 7.63 10.60 8.07
CA VAL A 60 6.97 10.73 9.37
C VAL A 60 5.55 10.20 9.26
N GLU A 61 5.25 9.12 9.99
CA GLU A 61 3.91 8.53 10.00
C GLU A 61 2.84 9.59 10.35
N GLY A 62 1.79 9.66 9.53
CA GLY A 62 0.65 10.53 9.80
C GLY A 62 0.04 11.16 8.55
N LEU A 63 -0.96 12.00 8.81
CA LEU A 63 -1.60 12.84 7.81
C LEU A 63 -1.11 14.29 7.98
N HIS A 64 -0.32 14.75 7.03
CA HIS A 64 0.24 16.10 6.99
C HIS A 64 -0.50 16.95 5.97
N GLN A 65 -0.51 18.26 6.17
CA GLN A 65 -1.14 19.19 5.25
C GLN A 65 -0.35 20.47 5.04
N HIS A 66 -0.48 21.05 3.85
CA HIS A 66 0.05 22.37 3.51
C HIS A 66 -0.90 23.10 2.55
N GLU A 67 -0.99 24.42 2.63
CA GLU A 67 -1.84 25.22 1.74
C GLU A 67 -1.00 26.16 0.89
N ILE A 68 -1.26 26.18 -0.42
CA ILE A 68 -0.65 27.14 -1.36
C ILE A 68 -1.75 27.68 -2.27
N GLY A 69 -2.00 28.98 -2.17
CA GLY A 69 -3.03 29.66 -2.95
C GLY A 69 -4.42 29.08 -2.69
N GLU A 70 -5.04 28.57 -3.76
CA GLU A 70 -6.36 27.95 -3.74
C GLU A 70 -6.30 26.42 -3.66
N ASN A 71 -5.15 25.85 -3.30
CA ASN A 71 -4.97 24.41 -3.16
C ASN A 71 -4.55 24.03 -1.73
N ARG A 72 -5.03 22.88 -1.30
CA ARG A 72 -4.58 22.20 -0.08
C ARG A 72 -3.95 20.86 -0.47
N TYR A 73 -2.75 20.63 0.02
CA TYR A 73 -1.96 19.44 -0.23
C TYR A 73 -1.99 18.56 1.00
N LEU A 74 -2.28 17.27 0.81
CA LEU A 74 -2.39 16.27 1.85
C LEU A 74 -1.35 15.19 1.61
N LEU A 75 -0.45 14.98 2.57
CA LEU A 75 0.55 13.91 2.53
C LEU A 75 0.16 12.86 3.57
N LEU A 76 -0.26 11.70 3.10
CA LEU A 76 -0.47 10.54 3.95
C LEU A 76 0.79 9.67 3.91
N SER A 77 1.43 9.50 5.05
CA SER A 77 2.66 8.72 5.21
C SER A 77 2.41 7.55 6.16
N ALA A 78 2.75 6.32 5.73
CA ALA A 78 2.62 5.11 6.55
C ALA A 78 3.81 4.88 7.51
N GLY A 79 4.80 5.77 7.48
CA GLY A 79 6.04 5.65 8.24
C GLY A 79 6.97 4.57 7.68
N GLU A 80 7.99 4.24 8.46
CA GLU A 80 8.98 3.22 8.11
C GLU A 80 8.35 1.82 7.97
N LYS A 81 8.72 1.10 6.92
CA LYS A 81 8.41 -0.31 6.71
C LYS A 81 9.69 -1.12 6.49
N PRO A 82 9.74 -2.37 6.99
CA PRO A 82 10.97 -3.16 7.05
C PRO A 82 11.47 -3.66 5.68
N THR A 83 10.60 -3.68 4.67
CA THR A 83 10.89 -4.20 3.33
C THR A 83 10.27 -3.32 2.25
N GLY A 84 10.65 -3.56 1.00
CA GLY A 84 9.85 -3.15 -0.15
C GLY A 84 8.51 -3.90 -0.24
N GLY A 85 7.66 -3.46 -1.17
CA GLY A 85 6.37 -4.10 -1.45
C GLY A 85 5.17 -3.55 -0.67
N TYR A 86 5.36 -2.51 0.14
CA TYR A 86 4.26 -1.78 0.78
C TYR A 86 3.77 -0.65 -0.13
N SER A 87 2.46 -0.47 -0.26
CA SER A 87 1.84 0.62 -1.03
C SER A 87 0.62 1.21 -0.30
N ILE A 88 0.37 2.50 -0.50
CA ILE A 88 -0.88 3.14 -0.07
C ILE A 88 -1.83 3.17 -1.26
N GLU A 89 -3.02 2.61 -1.11
CA GLU A 89 -4.02 2.47 -2.17
C GLU A 89 -5.42 2.83 -1.66
N ASN A 90 -6.40 2.82 -2.57
CA ASN A 90 -7.82 3.03 -2.27
C ASN A 90 -8.10 4.29 -1.42
N LEU A 91 -7.39 5.38 -1.72
CA LEU A 91 -7.55 6.64 -1.01
C LEU A 91 -8.94 7.24 -1.27
N GLU A 92 -9.67 7.51 -0.19
CA GLU A 92 -10.96 8.17 -0.20
C GLU A 92 -10.95 9.42 0.70
N LEU A 93 -11.44 10.53 0.15
CA LEU A 93 -11.73 11.73 0.91
C LEU A 93 -13.24 11.88 1.06
N LEU A 94 -13.74 11.79 2.30
CA LEU A 94 -15.15 11.84 2.63
C LEU A 94 -15.49 13.16 3.33
N GLY A 95 -16.42 13.90 2.72
CA GLY A 95 -16.87 15.19 3.20
C GLY A 95 -17.97 15.08 4.25
N TYR A 96 -17.72 15.69 5.40
CA TYR A 96 -18.69 15.94 6.45
C TYR A 96 -18.90 17.44 6.65
N GLU A 97 -19.89 17.81 7.48
CA GLU A 97 -20.30 19.19 7.74
C GLU A 97 -19.13 20.11 8.15
N ASN A 98 -18.21 19.64 8.99
CA ASN A 98 -17.08 20.43 9.51
C ASN A 98 -15.71 19.76 9.33
N GLU A 99 -15.68 18.56 8.73
CA GLU A 99 -14.46 17.77 8.59
C GLU A 99 -14.39 17.08 7.23
N ILE A 100 -13.16 16.78 6.82
CA ILE A 100 -12.83 15.88 5.73
C ILE A 100 -12.15 14.68 6.37
N GLU A 101 -12.72 13.51 6.18
CA GLU A 101 -12.08 12.27 6.58
C GLU A 101 -11.25 11.72 5.42
N LEU A 102 -10.00 11.38 5.68
CA LEU A 102 -9.15 10.63 4.75
C LEU A 102 -9.08 9.18 5.20
N LYS A 103 -9.47 8.26 4.32
CA LYS A 103 -9.26 6.82 4.47
C LYS A 103 -8.35 6.32 3.35
N ALA A 104 -7.54 5.32 3.65
CA ALA A 104 -6.75 4.61 2.66
C ALA A 104 -6.46 3.18 3.13
N GLU A 105 -5.93 2.37 2.24
CA GLU A 105 -5.45 1.03 2.54
C GLU A 105 -3.92 1.03 2.45
N LEU A 106 -3.26 0.36 3.41
CA LEU A 106 -1.85 0.03 3.32
C LEU A 106 -1.76 -1.42 2.93
N ASN A 107 -1.44 -1.64 1.66
CA ASN A 107 -1.15 -2.95 1.16
C ASN A 107 0.23 -3.38 1.64
N GLN A 108 0.27 -4.49 2.36
CA GLN A 108 1.52 -5.12 2.76
C GLN A 108 1.81 -6.34 1.87
N PRO A 109 3.09 -6.62 1.61
CA PRO A 109 3.47 -7.82 0.87
C PRO A 109 3.03 -9.07 1.65
N SER A 110 2.71 -10.14 0.93
CA SER A 110 2.40 -11.42 1.56
C SER A 110 3.67 -12.03 2.19
N GLY A 111 3.51 -12.91 3.18
CA GLY A 111 4.66 -13.54 3.84
C GLY A 111 5.57 -14.36 2.92
N ASP A 112 5.03 -14.83 1.80
CA ASP A 112 5.74 -15.63 0.79
C ASP A 112 6.24 -14.77 -0.40
N SER A 113 5.95 -13.46 -0.41
CA SER A 113 6.38 -12.55 -1.47
C SER A 113 7.88 -12.27 -1.37
N ILE A 114 8.58 -12.33 -2.51
CA ILE A 114 9.97 -11.87 -2.61
C ILE A 114 9.97 -10.35 -2.60
N VAL A 115 10.58 -9.77 -1.57
CA VAL A 115 10.68 -8.32 -1.37
C VAL A 115 12.10 -7.90 -1.03
N THR A 116 12.45 -6.67 -1.37
CA THR A 116 13.72 -6.08 -1.00
C THR A 116 13.80 -5.90 0.52
N GLN A 117 14.95 -6.23 1.11
CA GLN A 117 15.17 -6.12 2.55
C GLN A 117 15.76 -4.73 2.89
N VAL A 118 15.04 -3.68 2.47
CA VAL A 118 15.43 -2.28 2.65
C VAL A 118 14.27 -1.53 3.29
N LEU A 119 14.60 -0.61 4.20
CA LEU A 119 13.60 0.27 4.82
C LEU A 119 12.92 1.12 3.74
N THR A 120 11.60 1.15 3.74
CA THR A 120 10.80 1.97 2.83
C THR A 120 9.87 2.91 3.58
N TYR A 121 9.37 3.92 2.89
CA TYR A 121 8.48 4.95 3.44
C TYR A 121 7.29 5.15 2.50
N PRO A 122 6.29 4.24 2.51
CA PRO A 122 5.11 4.37 1.66
C PRO A 122 4.35 5.64 2.02
N HIS A 123 4.07 6.46 1.01
CA HIS A 123 3.35 7.70 1.17
C HIS A 123 2.60 8.06 -0.12
N ILE A 124 1.61 8.94 0.01
CA ILE A 124 0.88 9.51 -1.13
C ILE A 124 0.64 10.99 -0.88
N LEU A 125 0.97 11.81 -1.87
CA LEU A 125 0.69 13.24 -1.89
C LEU A 125 -0.49 13.52 -2.83
N VAL A 126 -1.53 14.14 -2.31
CA VAL A 126 -2.69 14.56 -3.10
C VAL A 126 -2.95 16.05 -2.96
N LYS A 127 -3.50 16.64 -4.02
CA LYS A 127 -3.93 18.03 -4.11
C LYS A 127 -5.46 18.06 -4.19
N ILE A 128 -6.08 18.90 -3.36
CA ILE A 128 -7.50 19.23 -3.43
C ILE A 128 -7.69 20.75 -3.54
N GLU A 129 -8.86 21.16 -4.01
CA GLU A 129 -9.27 22.56 -3.89
C GLU A 129 -9.27 22.97 -2.41
N ARG A 130 -8.96 24.24 -2.15
CA ARG A 130 -8.87 24.77 -0.79
C ARG A 130 -10.19 24.56 -0.06
N ASP A 131 -10.09 23.90 1.08
CA ASP A 131 -11.22 23.58 1.93
C ASP A 131 -10.86 23.81 3.40
N ASN A 132 -11.66 24.64 4.07
CA ASN A 132 -11.42 25.07 5.45
C ASN A 132 -11.86 24.04 6.51
N ARG A 133 -12.46 22.92 6.10
CA ARG A 133 -12.85 21.85 7.02
C ARG A 133 -11.62 21.20 7.66
N GLN A 134 -11.77 20.74 8.90
CA GLN A 134 -10.69 20.06 9.61
C GLN A 134 -10.40 18.70 8.96
N LEU A 135 -9.13 18.30 8.86
CA LEU A 135 -8.81 16.96 8.44
C LEU A 135 -8.92 16.01 9.62
N ARG A 136 -9.58 14.89 9.40
CA ARG A 136 -9.59 13.77 10.32
C ARG A 136 -8.92 12.60 9.61
N TYR A 137 -7.91 12.04 10.27
CA TYR A 137 -7.38 10.75 9.84
C TYR A 137 -8.42 9.68 10.18
N GLY A 138 -9.04 9.10 9.14
CA GLY A 138 -10.02 8.01 9.25
C GLY A 138 -9.37 6.65 9.52
N GLY A 139 -8.04 6.60 9.50
CA GLY A 139 -7.24 5.40 9.63
C GLY A 139 -6.73 4.89 8.28
N ILE A 140 -5.70 4.06 8.37
CA ILE A 140 -5.24 3.18 7.30
C ILE A 140 -5.70 1.78 7.67
N THR A 141 -6.39 1.11 6.74
CA THR A 141 -6.69 -0.32 6.91
C THR A 141 -5.51 -1.11 6.34
N GLU A 142 -4.89 -1.96 7.16
CA GLU A 142 -3.86 -2.88 6.66
C GLU A 142 -4.52 -4.01 5.89
N THR A 143 -4.13 -4.17 4.62
CA THR A 143 -4.63 -5.22 3.75
C THR A 143 -3.46 -6.08 3.31
N ILE A 144 -3.57 -7.41 3.48
CA ILE A 144 -2.61 -8.33 2.88
C ILE A 144 -2.95 -8.38 1.39
N ASN A 145 -1.97 -8.05 0.54
CA ASN A 145 -2.19 -8.13 -0.90
C ASN A 145 -2.36 -9.61 -1.33
N HIS A 146 -3.60 -10.09 -1.37
CA HIS A 146 -3.96 -11.37 -1.99
C HIS A 146 -4.03 -11.27 -3.53
N GLN A 147 -3.89 -10.05 -4.08
CA GLN A 147 -3.63 -9.76 -5.49
C GLN A 147 -2.16 -9.41 -5.74
N ALA A 148 -1.24 -10.02 -4.98
CA ALA A 148 0.05 -10.31 -5.58
C ALA A 148 -0.28 -11.19 -6.79
N SER A 149 -0.26 -10.61 -7.99
CA SER A 149 -0.23 -11.41 -9.20
C SER A 149 0.84 -12.47 -8.96
N GLU A 150 0.44 -13.74 -9.00
CA GLU A 150 1.22 -14.88 -8.48
C GLU A 150 2.67 -14.69 -8.91
N ILE A 151 3.59 -14.53 -7.96
CA ILE A 151 5.00 -14.40 -8.29
C ILE A 151 5.46 -15.78 -8.73
N LEU A 152 5.54 -15.93 -10.04
CA LEU A 152 6.01 -17.12 -10.71
C LEU A 152 7.54 -17.09 -10.75
N GLN A 153 8.14 -18.28 -10.73
CA GLN A 153 9.56 -18.45 -10.89
C GLN A 153 9.85 -19.43 -12.02
N ASP A 154 10.68 -18.99 -12.96
CA ASP A 154 11.24 -19.83 -14.00
C ASP A 154 12.77 -19.77 -13.88
N SER A 155 13.44 -20.91 -14.09
CA SER A 155 14.87 -20.95 -14.37
C SER A 155 15.12 -21.11 -15.86
N GLY A 156 16.27 -20.65 -16.33
CA GLY A 156 16.59 -20.72 -17.74
C GLY A 156 17.95 -20.15 -18.08
N THR A 157 18.25 -20.16 -19.38
CA THR A 157 19.45 -19.54 -19.93
C THR A 157 19.09 -18.15 -20.47
N TYR A 158 19.76 -17.12 -19.97
CA TYR A 158 19.63 -15.75 -20.48
C TYR A 158 20.18 -15.68 -21.92
N ILE A 159 19.38 -15.09 -22.83
CA ILE A 159 19.75 -14.96 -24.25
C ILE A 159 20.21 -13.53 -24.54
N GLY A 160 19.46 -12.53 -24.08
CA GLY A 160 19.79 -11.13 -24.35
C GLY A 160 18.64 -10.16 -24.14
N GLN A 161 18.89 -8.90 -24.49
CA GLN A 161 17.88 -7.84 -24.52
C GLN A 161 17.28 -7.71 -25.91
N ILE A 162 15.98 -7.45 -25.96
CA ILE A 162 15.28 -7.09 -27.20
C ILE A 162 15.25 -5.55 -27.33
N ASP A 163 15.00 -4.87 -26.21
CA ASP A 163 15.01 -3.42 -26.07
C ASP A 163 15.41 -3.03 -24.63
N ASN A 164 15.36 -1.74 -24.30
CA ASN A 164 15.76 -1.22 -22.97
C ASN A 164 14.88 -1.72 -21.82
N ASN A 165 13.73 -2.33 -22.12
CA ASN A 165 12.70 -2.70 -21.15
C ASN A 165 12.34 -4.19 -21.23
N SER A 166 13.01 -4.99 -22.05
CA SER A 166 12.62 -6.37 -22.30
C SER A 166 13.82 -7.30 -22.49
N ILE A 167 13.75 -8.47 -21.86
CA ILE A 167 14.74 -9.54 -22.00
C ILE A 167 14.14 -10.80 -22.58
N GLU A 168 15.00 -11.63 -23.15
CA GLU A 168 14.68 -12.93 -23.69
C GLU A 168 15.43 -14.02 -22.92
N VAL A 169 14.69 -15.05 -22.48
CA VAL A 169 15.24 -16.17 -21.71
C VAL A 169 14.68 -17.48 -22.24
N ARG A 170 15.55 -18.48 -22.38
CA ARG A 170 15.17 -19.86 -22.67
C ARG A 170 14.84 -20.60 -21.37
N ILE A 171 13.58 -20.93 -21.16
CA ILE A 171 13.08 -21.58 -19.95
C ILE A 171 13.51 -23.06 -19.90
N SER A 172 14.10 -23.45 -18.78
CA SER A 172 14.55 -24.82 -18.51
C SER A 172 13.38 -25.79 -18.40
N GLY A 173 13.55 -27.00 -18.96
CA GLY A 173 12.56 -28.08 -18.85
C GLY A 173 11.39 -28.01 -19.84
N VAL A 174 11.34 -26.99 -20.71
CA VAL A 174 10.35 -26.89 -21.78
C VAL A 174 10.88 -27.54 -23.06
N GLN A 175 10.13 -28.47 -23.64
CA GLN A 175 10.43 -29.10 -24.93
C GLN A 175 9.20 -29.08 -25.85
N PRO A 176 9.38 -28.92 -27.19
CA PRO A 176 10.66 -28.71 -27.87
C PRO A 176 11.22 -27.30 -27.68
N ASP A 177 12.55 -27.15 -27.84
CA ASP A 177 13.33 -25.93 -27.51
C ASP A 177 12.78 -24.64 -28.14
N ASP A 178 12.14 -24.74 -29.32
CA ASP A 178 11.53 -23.61 -30.02
C ASP A 178 10.36 -22.96 -29.25
N PHE A 179 9.74 -23.67 -28.29
CA PHE A 179 8.69 -23.13 -27.40
C PHE A 179 9.21 -22.72 -26.02
N ALA A 180 10.51 -22.90 -25.75
CA ALA A 180 11.10 -22.57 -24.46
C ALA A 180 11.44 -21.08 -24.33
N ILE A 181 11.37 -20.30 -25.40
CA ILE A 181 11.73 -18.88 -25.38
C ILE A 181 10.59 -18.05 -24.81
N LYS A 182 10.88 -17.28 -23.77
CA LYS A 182 9.95 -16.36 -23.13
C LYS A 182 10.56 -14.97 -23.01
N VAL A 183 9.74 -13.97 -23.29
CA VAL A 183 10.11 -12.55 -23.21
C VAL A 183 9.52 -11.96 -21.95
N PHE A 184 10.35 -11.28 -21.16
CA PHE A 184 9.94 -10.61 -19.93
C PHE A 184 10.09 -9.10 -20.06
N ARG A 185 9.06 -8.35 -19.67
CA ARG A 185 9.19 -6.90 -19.50
C ARG A 185 9.82 -6.62 -18.14
N ILE A 186 10.84 -5.76 -18.11
CA ILE A 186 11.58 -5.39 -16.91
C ILE A 186 10.74 -4.37 -16.11
N SER A 187 10.48 -4.66 -14.83
CA SER A 187 9.85 -3.70 -13.92
C SER A 187 10.79 -2.55 -13.55
N GLU A 188 10.26 -1.49 -12.97
CA GLU A 188 11.09 -0.34 -12.54
C GLU A 188 12.07 -0.75 -11.43
N GLU A 189 11.63 -1.64 -10.55
CA GLU A 189 12.41 -2.18 -9.43
C GLU A 189 13.53 -3.12 -9.91
N ALA A 190 13.26 -3.95 -10.94
CA ALA A 190 14.24 -4.88 -11.50
C ALA A 190 15.34 -4.20 -12.33
N ARG A 191 15.13 -2.94 -12.71
CA ARG A 191 16.02 -2.20 -13.62
C ARG A 191 17.40 -1.95 -13.01
N GLU A 192 17.50 -1.80 -11.70
CA GLU A 192 18.76 -1.56 -10.99
C GLU A 192 19.59 -2.86 -10.81
N GLU A 193 18.92 -4.01 -10.72
CA GLU A 193 19.55 -5.33 -10.58
C GLU A 193 20.07 -5.90 -11.92
N PHE A 194 19.69 -5.28 -13.03
CA PHE A 194 19.89 -5.80 -14.39
C PHE A 194 21.34 -5.72 -14.92
N SER A 195 22.30 -5.20 -14.12
CA SER A 195 23.67 -5.05 -14.59
C SER A 195 24.42 -6.39 -14.65
N THR A 196 24.93 -6.72 -15.85
CA THR A 196 25.94 -7.77 -16.18
C THR A 196 25.51 -9.24 -16.36
N PHE A 197 24.43 -9.52 -17.09
CA PHE A 197 24.21 -10.86 -17.67
C PHE A 197 24.67 -10.94 -19.13
N SER A 198 25.33 -12.05 -19.48
CA SER A 198 25.80 -12.39 -20.83
C SER A 198 24.99 -13.56 -21.39
N ASP A 199 24.87 -13.63 -22.72
CA ASP A 199 24.28 -14.79 -23.40
C ASP A 199 24.91 -16.09 -22.90
N GLY A 200 24.07 -17.03 -22.47
CA GLY A 200 24.49 -18.31 -21.90
C GLY A 200 24.49 -18.36 -20.37
N ASP A 201 24.28 -17.25 -19.66
CA ASP A 201 24.20 -17.26 -18.20
C ASP A 201 22.95 -17.99 -17.71
N GLU A 202 23.11 -18.88 -16.73
CA GLU A 202 22.00 -19.55 -16.07
C GLU A 202 21.36 -18.62 -15.03
N VAL A 203 20.05 -18.43 -15.12
CA VAL A 203 19.33 -17.43 -14.34
C VAL A 203 18.06 -17.99 -13.70
N LEU A 204 17.73 -17.45 -12.53
CA LEU A 204 16.43 -17.59 -11.88
C LEU A 204 15.69 -16.26 -12.00
N ILE A 205 14.47 -16.31 -12.53
CA ILE A 205 13.63 -15.14 -12.79
C ILE A 205 12.41 -15.19 -11.89
N SER A 206 12.13 -14.09 -11.21
CA SER A 206 10.86 -13.87 -10.52
C SER A 206 10.04 -12.86 -11.32
N TYR A 207 8.77 -13.16 -11.57
CA TYR A 207 7.89 -12.33 -12.39
C TYR A 207 6.42 -12.55 -12.01
N TYR A 208 5.56 -11.62 -12.42
CA TYR A 208 4.11 -11.80 -12.36
C TYR A 208 3.48 -11.62 -13.75
N LEU A 209 2.22 -12.01 -13.93
CA LEU A 209 1.48 -11.76 -15.17
C LEU A 209 0.59 -10.52 -14.99
N ASP A 210 0.73 -9.52 -15.86
CA ASP A 210 -0.19 -8.38 -15.86
C ASP A 210 -1.58 -8.74 -16.41
N GLU A 211 -2.50 -7.78 -16.46
CA GLU A 211 -3.87 -7.99 -16.97
C GLU A 211 -3.92 -8.54 -18.40
N ASN A 212 -2.88 -8.32 -19.20
CA ASN A 212 -2.75 -8.81 -20.57
C ASN A 212 -2.00 -10.15 -20.65
N GLN A 213 -1.73 -10.81 -19.53
CA GLN A 213 -0.88 -11.99 -19.40
C GLN A 213 0.57 -11.76 -19.86
N GLN A 214 1.05 -10.50 -19.84
CA GLN A 214 2.45 -10.21 -20.10
C GLN A 214 3.28 -10.49 -18.84
N PRO A 215 4.38 -11.26 -18.94
CA PRO A 215 5.24 -11.51 -17.80
C PRO A 215 6.11 -10.30 -17.48
N ILE A 216 5.94 -9.77 -16.27
CA ILE A 216 6.65 -8.60 -15.74
C ILE A 216 7.69 -9.11 -14.74
N MET A 217 8.95 -9.07 -15.14
CA MET A 217 10.07 -9.50 -14.31
C MET A 217 10.32 -8.48 -13.19
N THR A 218 10.37 -8.99 -11.97
CA THR A 218 10.63 -8.22 -10.75
C THR A 218 12.03 -8.48 -10.18
N SER A 219 12.69 -9.60 -10.52
CA SER A 219 14.09 -9.86 -10.18
C SER A 219 14.70 -10.94 -11.08
N ILE A 220 16.01 -10.86 -11.30
CA ILE A 220 16.83 -11.83 -12.03
C ILE A 220 18.13 -12.10 -11.25
N LYS A 221 18.50 -13.38 -11.09
CA LYS A 221 19.69 -13.80 -10.32
C LYS A 221 20.46 -14.87 -11.05
N SER A 222 21.79 -14.81 -11.01
CA SER A 222 22.66 -15.88 -11.51
C SER A 222 22.49 -17.15 -10.67
N ILE A 223 22.35 -18.29 -11.33
CA ILE A 223 22.42 -19.62 -10.74
C ILE A 223 23.88 -20.10 -10.90
N SER A 224 24.81 -19.43 -10.21
CA SER A 224 26.19 -19.93 -10.13
C SER A 224 26.24 -21.14 -9.20
N ASN A 225 26.87 -22.24 -9.64
CA ASN A 225 27.34 -23.32 -8.76
C ASN A 225 28.61 -22.90 -8.01
#